data_AF-A0AAV9VIR6-F1
#
_entry.id   AF-A0AAV9VIR6-F1
#
_cell.length_a   1.000
_cell.length_b   1.000
_cell.length_c   1.000
_cell.angle_alpha   90.00
_cell.angle_beta   90.00
_cell.angle_gamma   90.00
#
_symmetry.space_group_name_H-M   'P 1'
#
loop_
_entity.id
_entity.type
_entity.pdbx_description
1 polymer ?
#
loop_
_entity_poly.entity_id
_entity_poly.type
_entity_poly.pdbx_seq_one_letter_code
_entity_poly.pdbx_strand_id
1 'polypeptide(L)' 'MAARFAFSKQLKELRFHLCQSSAASNSLRSFITKSYPVMKKANPEIPILIREAQGVPPRVFARYGLFL' A
#
# COMPACT_ATOMS: atom_id res chain seq x y z
N MET A 1 -10.62 -16.83 -3.39
CA MET A 1 -9.18 -16.80 -3.66
C MET A 1 -8.54 -15.74 -2.78
N ALA A 2 -7.79 -16.14 -1.75
CA ALA A 2 -7.06 -15.19 -0.93
C ALA A 2 -5.90 -14.63 -1.77
N ALA A 3 -5.89 -13.32 -2.02
CA ALA A 3 -4.75 -12.68 -2.65
C ALA A 3 -3.49 -12.96 -1.81
N ARG A 4 -2.44 -13.48 -2.44
CA ARG A 4 -1.15 -13.71 -1.78
C ARG A 4 -0.46 -12.36 -1.63
N PHE A 5 -0.50 -11.78 -0.44
CA PHE A 5 0.17 -10.51 -0.14
C PHE A 5 1.68 -10.64 0.12
N ALA A 6 2.32 -11.76 -0.24
CA ALA A 6 3.77 -11.92 -0.07
C ALA A 6 4.53 -11.09 -1.11
N PHE A 7 5.33 -10.11 -0.66
CA PHE A 7 6.09 -9.24 -1.55
C PHE A 7 7.40 -9.89 -2.01
N SER A 8 7.89 -9.46 -3.17
CA SER A 8 9.21 -9.87 -3.67
C SER A 8 10.32 -9.32 -2.77
N LYS A 9 11.44 -10.03 -2.65
CA LYS A 9 12.64 -9.58 -1.90
C LYS A 9 13.24 -8.26 -2.39
N GLN A 10 12.95 -7.88 -3.63
CA GLN A 10 13.43 -6.62 -4.22
C GLN A 10 12.61 -5.41 -3.75
N LEU A 11 11.39 -5.61 -3.24
CA LEU A 11 10.56 -4.51 -2.76
C LEU A 11 11.09 -4.04 -1.39
N LYS A 12 11.41 -2.75 -1.31
CA LYS A 12 11.94 -2.10 -0.11
C LYS A 12 10.94 -1.18 0.58
N GLU A 13 9.93 -0.69 -0.12
CA GLU A 13 8.88 0.14 0.46
C GLU A 13 7.62 0.08 -0.41
N LEU A 14 6.45 0.03 0.23
CA LEU A 14 5.17 0.27 -0.43
C LEU A 14 4.49 1.48 0.23
N ARG A 15 4.03 2.43 -0.57
CA ARG A 15 3.39 3.65 -0.08
C ARG A 15 2.06 3.89 -0.80
N PHE A 16 0.99 3.95 -0.03
CA PHE A 16 -0.33 4.38 -0.48
C PHE A 16 -0.46 5.88 -0.28
N HIS A 17 -0.89 6.59 -1.32
CA HIS A 17 -1.17 8.03 -1.26
C HIS A 17 -2.62 8.26 -1.68
N LEU A 18 -3.44 8.80 -0.77
CA LEU A 18 -4.88 8.88 -0.98
C LEU A 18 -5.51 10.08 -0.29
N CYS A 19 -6.71 10.44 -0.75
CA CYS A 19 -7.53 11.44 -0.08
C CYS A 19 -8.49 10.80 0.93
N GLN A 20 -8.60 11.41 2.10
CA GLN A 20 -9.40 10.93 3.23
C GLN A 20 -10.90 10.96 2.94
N SER A 21 -11.36 11.93 2.16
CA SER A 21 -12.80 12.22 1.96
C SER A 21 -13.26 12.05 0.51
N SER A 22 -12.37 12.22 -0.47
CA SER A 22 -12.75 12.17 -1.88
C SER A 22 -13.35 10.81 -2.28
N ALA A 23 -14.39 10.86 -3.11
CA ALA A 23 -15.03 9.69 -3.69
C ALA A 23 -14.04 8.87 -4.55
N ALA A 24 -13.11 9.55 -5.24
CA ALA A 24 -12.11 8.91 -6.08
C ALA A 24 -11.19 7.96 -5.28
N SER A 25 -10.93 8.26 -4.01
CA SER A 25 -10.08 7.44 -3.12
C SER A 25 -10.86 6.39 -2.31
N ASN A 26 -12.18 6.28 -2.47
CA ASN A 26 -13.02 5.38 -1.65
C ASN A 26 -12.66 3.90 -1.82
N SER A 27 -12.36 3.48 -3.06
CA SER A 27 -11.95 2.10 -3.36
C SER A 27 -10.62 1.76 -2.69
N LEU A 28 -9.63 2.66 -2.76
CA LEU A 28 -8.32 2.47 -2.14
C LEU A 28 -8.42 2.43 -0.61
N ARG A 29 -9.24 3.30 0.00
CA ARG A 29 -9.51 3.28 1.45
C ARG A 29 -10.11 1.94 1.87
N SER A 30 -11.16 1.50 1.17
CA SER A 30 -11.83 0.22 1.43
C SER A 30 -10.92 -0.99 1.25
N PHE A 31 -9.97 -0.92 0.32
CA PHE A 31 -8.96 -1.96 0.13
C PHE A 31 -7.98 -2.00 1.31
N ILE A 32 -7.43 -0.84 1.71
CA ILE A 32 -6.46 -0.74 2.79
C ILE A 32 -7.06 -1.25 4.11
N THR A 33 -8.30 -0.85 4.46
CA THR A 33 -8.93 -1.29 5.71
C THR A 33 -9.09 -2.81 5.80
N LYS A 34 -9.38 -3.48 4.68
CA LYS A 34 -9.55 -4.95 4.64
C LYS A 34 -8.23 -5.70 4.51
N SER A 35 -7.31 -5.20 3.67
CA SER A 35 -6.12 -5.95 3.24
C SER A 35 -4.87 -5.62 4.05
N TYR A 36 -4.78 -4.45 4.70
CA TYR A 36 -3.59 -4.05 5.45
C TYR A 36 -3.16 -5.04 6.54
N PRO A 37 -4.05 -5.61 7.38
CA PRO A 37 -3.62 -6.55 8.42
C PRO A 37 -2.93 -7.80 7.84
N VAL A 38 -3.50 -8.35 6.76
CA VAL A 38 -2.97 -9.54 6.10
C VAL A 38 -1.64 -9.21 5.40
N MET A 39 -1.59 -8.06 4.72
CA MET A 39 -0.41 -7.59 4.01
C MET A 39 0.75 -7.28 4.97
N LYS A 40 0.48 -6.68 6.14
CA LYS A 40 1.51 -6.42 7.15
C LYS A 40 1.99 -7.69 7.83
N LYS A 41 1.07 -8.63 8.13
CA LYS A 41 1.42 -9.94 8.69
C LYS A 41 2.30 -10.77 7.75
N ALA A 42 2.06 -10.69 6.44
CA ALA A 42 2.85 -11.39 5.44
C ALA A 42 4.24 -10.75 5.20
N ASN A 43 4.41 -9.46 5.52
CA ASN A 43 5.64 -8.70 5.25
C ASN A 43 6.04 -7.86 6.47
N PRO A 44 6.56 -8.48 7.55
CA PRO A 44 6.88 -7.76 8.78
C PRO A 44 7.97 -6.70 8.59
N GLU A 45 8.99 -7.00 7.78
CA GLU A 45 10.18 -6.16 7.57
C GLU A 45 9.98 -5.05 6.55
N ILE A 46 9.02 -5.20 5.63
CA ILE A 46 8.80 -4.21 4.57
C ILE A 46 7.92 -3.07 5.11
N PRO A 47 8.37 -1.80 5.03
CA PRO A 47 7.56 -0.66 5.40
C PRO A 47 6.40 -0.50 4.41
N ILE A 48 5.18 -0.53 4.96
CA ILE A 48 3.94 -0.24 4.25
C ILE A 48 3.43 1.09 4.81
N LEU A 49 3.55 2.16 4.03
CA LEU A 49 3.20 3.51 4.43
C LEU A 49 1.82 3.89 3.88
N ILE A 50 0.99 4.50 4.72
CA ILE A 50 -0.29 5.10 4.32
C ILE A 50 -0.13 6.61 4.51
N ARG A 51 -0.20 7.36 3.42
CA ARG A 51 -0.09 8.82 3.40
C ARG A 51 -1.39 9.40 2.89
N GLU A 52 -1.99 10.22 3.73
CA GLU A 52 -3.27 10.85 3.45
C GLU A 52 -3.05 12.34 3.15
N ALA A 53 -3.69 12.85 2.10
CA ALA A 53 -3.61 14.26 1.72
C ALA A 53 -4.91 14.69 1.02
N GLN A 54 -5.32 15.95 1.18
CA GLN A 54 -6.54 16.45 0.56
C GLN A 54 -6.37 16.71 -0.94
N GLY A 55 -7.38 16.39 -1.74
CA GLY A 55 -7.40 16.65 -3.18
C GLY A 55 -6.45 15.79 -4.03
N VAL A 56 -5.72 14.84 -3.43
CA VAL A 56 -4.80 13.98 -4.20
C VAL A 56 -5.54 12.82 -4.86
N PRO A 57 -5.17 12.46 -6.11
CA PRO A 57 -5.65 11.23 -6.71
C PRO A 57 -5.06 10.01 -5.98
N PRO A 58 -5.81 8.90 -5.89
CA PRO A 58 -5.29 7.67 -5.29
C PRO A 58 -4.10 7.13 -6.10
N ARG A 59 -2.96 6.92 -5.44
CA ARG A 59 -1.73 6.39 -6.05
C ARG A 59 -1.05 5.39 -5.12
N VAL A 60 -0.31 4.45 -5.71
CA VAL A 60 0.55 3.51 -4.99
C VAL A 60 1.96 3.64 -5.55
N PHE A 61 2.92 3.82 -4.66
CA PHE A 61 4.34 3.86 -4.99
C PHE A 61 5.01 2.62 -4.41
N ALA A 62 5.85 1.98 -5.22
CA ALA A 62 6.68 0.86 -4.83
C ALA A 62 8.14 1.24 -5.05
N ARG A 63 8.95 1.15 -4.00
CA ARG A 63 10.41 1.34 -4.13
C ARG A 63 11.07 -0.02 -4.16
N TYR A 64 11.84 -0.26 -5.21
CA TYR A 64 12.67 -1.45 -5.34
C TYR A 64 14.12 -1.10 -5.02
N GLY A 65 14.83 -2.04 -4.39
CA GLY A 65 16.28 -1.94 -4.24
C GLY A 65 16.97 -2.33 -5.54
N LEU A 66 18.02 -1.60 -5.92
CA LEU A 66 18.93 -2.05 -6.97
C LEU A 66 19.77 -3.19 -6.40
N PHE A 67 19.78 -4.34 -7.06
CA PHE A 67 20.73 -5.41 -6.80
C PHE A 67 21.96 -5.10 -7.65
N LEU A 68 22.94 -4.39 -7.08
CA LEU A 68 24.32 -4.37 -7.59
C LEU A 68 25.09 -5.49 -6.90
#